data_AF-A0A1G0ZCG9-F1
#
_entry.id   AF-A0A1G0ZCG9-F1
#
_cell.length_a   1.000
_cell.length_b   1.000
_cell.length_c   1.000
_cell.angle_alpha   90.00
_cell.angle_beta   90.00
_cell.angle_gamma   90.00
#
_symmetry.space_group_name_H-M   'P 1'
#
loop_
_entity.id
_entity.type
_entity.pdbx_description
1 polymer ?
#
loop_
_entity_poly.entity_id
_entity_poly.type
_entity_poly.pdbx_seq_one_letter_code
_entity_poly.pdbx_strand_id
1 'polypeptide(L)'
;MKPRINGLFGILLLTAFCANCEEDAARILNDNFEKREIKYYIDQNENKADFLKEEVSIQKIEGEEAPCLLLCRCKVKFKPVPVQDSVKYRMSFESRADGIETIETNPDLKHFLIGREQRLPNREYYFLDAEMKPVGVQGKRSLSIHTLPFGKWHETEDVFYPPAKAAFIQVAFNAGSFEKASLLIRKLKFTPAADEGALNCNPAFKLGKYNYSGWPEMYSANFVEMDGKLFFEGGSGEPFPISEPGEYHIFAKGIPKNGEKAAIGIEFMDAQGKGMKGSSSVEPKPEGVSLNFKVPEGAKRAKLSSRNCIVEEVRVAPGGSTAVSPEKNKP
;
A
#
# COMPACT_ATOMS: atom_id res chain seq x y z
N MET A 1 -19.16 3.29 -57.80
CA MET A 1 -18.38 2.96 -56.58
C MET A 1 -18.56 4.09 -55.58
N LYS A 2 -19.23 3.84 -54.44
CA LYS A 2 -19.35 4.80 -53.33
C LYS A 2 -18.30 4.45 -52.27
N PRO A 3 -17.50 5.39 -51.75
CA PRO A 3 -16.54 5.09 -50.71
C PRO A 3 -17.25 4.99 -49.35
N ARG A 4 -16.94 3.93 -48.60
CA ARG A 4 -17.32 3.78 -47.19
C ARG A 4 -16.31 4.56 -46.35
N ILE A 5 -16.74 5.67 -45.75
CA ILE A 5 -16.03 6.33 -44.64
C ILE A 5 -16.82 5.94 -43.39
N ASN A 6 -16.43 4.85 -42.72
CA ASN A 6 -16.95 4.45 -41.42
C ASN A 6 -15.83 3.70 -40.70
N GLY A 7 -15.19 4.33 -39.72
CA GLY A 7 -14.18 3.67 -38.89
C GLY A 7 -13.41 4.58 -37.94
N LEU A 8 -13.17 5.85 -38.30
CA LEU A 8 -12.32 6.72 -37.49
C LEU A 8 -13.06 7.51 -36.39
N PHE A 9 -14.36 7.80 -36.57
CA PHE A 9 -15.15 8.57 -35.60
C PHE A 9 -15.56 7.78 -34.34
N GLY A 10 -15.57 6.44 -34.40
CA GLY A 10 -15.91 5.60 -33.24
C GLY A 10 -14.79 5.46 -32.21
N ILE A 11 -13.53 5.55 -32.64
CA ILE A 11 -12.36 5.40 -31.75
C ILE A 11 -12.11 6.68 -30.93
N LEU A 12 -12.35 7.86 -31.52
CA LEU A 12 -12.19 9.15 -30.85
C LEU A 12 -13.30 9.47 -29.82
N LEU A 13 -14.51 8.91 -29.98
CA LEU A 13 -15.58 9.06 -28.99
C LEU A 13 -15.42 8.09 -27.81
N LEU A 14 -14.84 6.90 -28.02
CA LEU A 14 -14.55 5.96 -26.93
C LEU A 14 -13.45 6.48 -26.00
N THR A 15 -12.39 7.10 -26.53
CA THR A 15 -11.29 7.64 -25.70
C THR A 15 -11.71 8.85 -24.86
N ALA A 16 -12.57 9.71 -25.39
CA ALA A 16 -13.07 10.86 -24.63
C ALA A 16 -14.07 10.48 -23.52
N PHE A 17 -14.87 9.41 -23.72
CA PHE A 17 -15.78 8.91 -22.70
C PHE A 17 -15.03 8.18 -21.57
N CYS A 18 -13.97 7.43 -21.90
CA CYS A 18 -13.10 6.82 -20.90
C CYS A 18 -12.36 7.87 -20.05
N ALA A 19 -11.84 8.95 -20.66
CA ALA A 19 -11.11 10.00 -19.93
C ALA A 19 -11.98 10.72 -18.88
N ASN A 20 -13.25 11.05 -19.21
CA ASN A 20 -14.16 11.68 -18.25
C ASN A 20 -14.58 10.72 -17.11
N CYS A 21 -14.74 9.42 -17.40
CA CYS A 21 -15.03 8.42 -16.36
C CYS A 21 -13.82 8.15 -15.45
N GLU A 22 -12.59 8.21 -15.97
CA GLU A 22 -11.36 8.05 -15.19
C GLU A 22 -11.14 9.22 -14.23
N GLU A 23 -11.40 10.46 -14.67
CA GLU A 23 -11.26 11.65 -13.84
C GLU A 23 -12.26 11.64 -12.67
N ASP A 24 -13.51 11.24 -12.91
CA ASP A 24 -14.52 11.09 -11.85
C ASP A 24 -14.22 9.92 -10.90
N ALA A 25 -13.63 8.82 -11.40
CA ALA A 25 -13.24 7.68 -10.57
C ALA A 25 -12.11 8.03 -9.60
N ALA A 26 -11.08 8.74 -10.08
CA ALA A 26 -9.99 9.19 -9.23
C ALA A 26 -10.45 10.19 -8.15
N ARG A 27 -11.49 10.99 -8.42
CA ARG A 27 -12.03 11.97 -7.46
C ARG A 27 -12.68 11.34 -6.23
N ILE A 28 -13.23 10.12 -6.34
CA ILE A 28 -13.86 9.40 -5.22
C ILE A 28 -12.92 9.23 -4.01
N LEU A 29 -11.62 9.10 -4.27
CA LEU A 29 -10.60 8.91 -3.23
C LEU A 29 -9.77 10.17 -2.98
N ASN A 30 -10.19 11.35 -3.47
CA ASN A 30 -9.39 12.57 -3.43
C ASN A 30 -10.18 13.86 -3.11
N ASP A 31 -11.52 13.80 -3.07
CA ASP A 31 -12.38 14.98 -2.85
C ASP A 31 -12.72 15.23 -1.37
N ASN A 32 -12.12 14.49 -0.44
CA ASN A 32 -12.35 14.62 1.00
C ASN A 32 -13.85 14.60 1.41
N PHE A 33 -14.67 13.80 0.74
CA PHE A 33 -16.11 13.68 1.01
C PHE A 33 -16.93 14.96 0.75
N GLU A 34 -16.47 15.82 -0.16
CA GLU A 34 -17.13 17.09 -0.54
C GLU A 34 -18.60 16.91 -0.99
N LYS A 35 -18.95 15.79 -1.63
CA LYS A 35 -20.32 15.53 -2.10
C LYS A 35 -21.30 15.19 -0.98
N ARG A 36 -20.81 14.85 0.22
CA ARG A 36 -21.61 14.56 1.44
C ARG A 36 -22.66 13.45 1.34
N GLU A 37 -22.81 12.78 0.21
CA GLU A 37 -23.69 11.62 0.06
C GLU A 37 -22.90 10.34 -0.21
N ILE A 38 -23.13 9.31 0.60
CA ILE A 38 -22.41 8.01 0.56
C ILE A 38 -22.46 7.35 -0.82
N LYS A 39 -23.58 7.49 -1.54
CA LYS A 39 -23.81 6.87 -2.86
C LYS A 39 -22.76 7.29 -3.91
N TYR A 40 -22.10 8.44 -3.74
CA TYR A 40 -21.03 8.86 -4.63
C TYR A 40 -19.76 8.04 -4.43
N TYR A 41 -19.49 7.59 -3.20
CA TYR A 41 -18.24 6.96 -2.79
C TYR A 41 -18.30 5.44 -2.73
N ILE A 42 -19.43 4.89 -2.28
CA ILE A 42 -19.55 3.47 -1.90
C ILE A 42 -20.15 2.64 -3.05
N ASP A 43 -19.65 1.41 -3.19
CA ASP A 43 -20.14 0.44 -4.18
C ASP A 43 -21.43 -0.23 -3.68
N GLN A 44 -22.59 0.15 -4.23
CA GLN A 44 -23.88 -0.37 -3.76
C GLN A 44 -24.10 -1.86 -4.06
N ASN A 45 -23.36 -2.46 -4.98
CA ASN A 45 -23.51 -3.89 -5.28
C ASN A 45 -22.85 -4.76 -4.21
N GLU A 46 -21.74 -4.26 -3.67
CA GLU A 46 -20.95 -4.95 -2.65
C GLU A 46 -21.42 -4.65 -1.23
N ASN A 47 -22.27 -3.63 -1.05
CA ASN A 47 -22.76 -3.19 0.24
C ASN A 47 -24.29 -3.28 0.28
N LYS A 48 -24.86 -4.09 1.18
CA LYS A 48 -26.32 -4.24 1.31
C LYS A 48 -26.99 -2.89 1.60
N ALA A 49 -27.91 -2.45 0.74
CA ALA A 49 -28.49 -1.10 0.77
C ALA A 49 -29.15 -0.71 2.11
N ASP A 50 -29.78 -1.66 2.80
CA ASP A 50 -30.42 -1.41 4.10
C ASP A 50 -29.41 -1.22 5.24
N PHE A 51 -28.22 -1.84 5.15
CA PHE A 51 -27.13 -1.66 6.13
C PHE A 51 -26.50 -0.25 6.04
N LEU A 52 -26.50 0.37 4.86
CA LEU A 52 -25.84 1.66 4.66
C LEU A 52 -26.58 2.85 5.30
N LYS A 53 -27.87 2.73 5.62
CA LYS A 53 -28.68 3.87 6.07
C LYS A 53 -28.50 4.24 7.53
N GLU A 54 -28.14 3.28 8.38
CA GLU A 54 -28.06 3.50 9.84
C GLU A 54 -26.62 3.42 10.37
N GLU A 55 -25.73 2.72 9.67
CA GLU A 55 -24.39 2.39 10.17
C GLU A 55 -23.26 3.14 9.44
N VAL A 56 -23.59 3.94 8.43
CA VAL A 56 -22.63 4.73 7.65
C VAL A 56 -23.20 6.13 7.44
N SER A 57 -22.39 7.17 7.68
CA SER A 57 -22.78 8.56 7.41
C SER A 57 -21.57 9.39 6.98
N ILE A 58 -21.81 10.46 6.22
CA ILE A 58 -20.82 11.53 6.05
C ILE A 58 -21.30 12.70 6.89
N GLN A 59 -20.51 13.07 7.88
CA GLN A 59 -20.90 14.09 8.85
C GLN A 59 -19.78 15.10 9.08
N LYS A 60 -20.16 16.34 9.38
CA LYS A 60 -19.23 17.34 9.90
C LYS A 60 -19.17 17.18 11.42
N ILE A 61 -17.99 16.88 11.95
CA ILE A 61 -17.77 16.78 13.38
C ILE A 61 -17.53 18.18 13.93
N GLU A 62 -18.07 18.49 15.09
CA GLU A 62 -17.85 19.77 15.76
C GLU A 62 -16.35 20.00 15.98
N GLY A 63 -15.87 21.21 15.65
CA GLY A 63 -14.46 21.58 15.73
C GLY A 63 -13.61 21.14 14.52
N GLU A 64 -14.16 20.40 13.56
CA GLU A 64 -13.42 19.92 12.39
C GLU A 64 -13.78 20.70 11.11
N GLU A 65 -12.78 21.01 10.30
CA GLU A 65 -12.95 21.77 9.05
C GLU A 65 -13.58 20.93 7.93
N ALA A 66 -13.19 19.66 7.83
CA ALA A 66 -13.58 18.74 6.76
C ALA A 66 -14.66 17.74 7.20
N PRO A 67 -15.57 17.32 6.29
CA PRO A 67 -16.48 16.21 6.56
C PRO A 67 -15.70 14.90 6.74
N CYS A 68 -16.27 14.01 7.55
CA CYS A 68 -15.71 12.71 7.89
C CYS A 68 -16.70 11.61 7.50
N LEU A 69 -16.19 10.50 6.99
CA LEU A 69 -16.94 9.26 6.90
C LEU A 69 -16.97 8.61 8.29
N LEU A 70 -18.17 8.38 8.83
CA LEU A 70 -18.41 7.61 10.04
C LEU A 70 -18.90 6.21 9.65
N LEU A 71 -18.31 5.18 10.26
CA LEU A 71 -18.74 3.79 10.18
C LEU A 71 -19.02 3.28 11.59
N CYS A 72 -20.14 2.60 11.79
CA CYS A 72 -20.53 1.99 13.05
C CYS A 72 -20.78 0.49 12.82
N ARG A 73 -19.92 -0.38 13.34
CA ARG A 73 -20.04 -1.87 13.25
C ARG A 73 -20.21 -2.44 11.84
N CYS A 74 -19.83 -1.69 10.82
CA CYS A 74 -20.01 -2.10 9.44
C CYS A 74 -18.68 -2.08 8.69
N LYS A 75 -18.71 -2.74 7.53
CA LYS A 75 -17.65 -2.66 6.53
C LYS A 75 -18.24 -2.04 5.29
N VAL A 76 -17.54 -1.05 4.74
CA VAL A 76 -17.91 -0.42 3.47
C VAL A 76 -16.80 -0.60 2.45
N LYS A 77 -17.18 -0.98 1.23
CA LYS A 77 -16.29 -0.93 0.07
C LYS A 77 -16.56 0.29 -0.78
N PHE A 78 -15.51 1.03 -1.11
CA PHE A 78 -15.59 2.17 -2.02
C PHE A 78 -15.83 1.69 -3.45
N LYS A 79 -16.17 2.60 -4.36
CA LYS A 79 -16.18 2.27 -5.79
C LYS A 79 -14.75 1.98 -6.27
N PRO A 80 -14.58 1.08 -7.23
CA PRO A 80 -13.30 0.79 -7.86
C PRO A 80 -12.69 2.02 -8.54
N VAL A 81 -11.37 2.18 -8.44
CA VAL A 81 -10.60 3.27 -9.07
C VAL A 81 -9.52 2.65 -9.97
N PRO A 82 -9.30 3.17 -11.19
CA PRO A 82 -8.27 2.66 -12.09
C PRO A 82 -6.87 2.71 -11.50
N VAL A 83 -6.05 1.70 -11.79
CA VAL A 83 -4.62 1.63 -11.42
C VAL A 83 -3.80 0.94 -12.52
N GLN A 84 -2.48 1.03 -12.40
CA GLN A 84 -1.52 0.33 -13.26
C GLN A 84 -0.53 -0.46 -12.39
N ASP A 85 -0.29 -1.73 -12.70
CA ASP A 85 0.57 -2.63 -11.90
C ASP A 85 2.07 -2.29 -11.92
N SER A 86 2.47 -1.39 -12.82
CA SER A 86 3.81 -0.84 -12.98
C SER A 86 4.03 0.47 -12.21
N VAL A 87 2.97 1.10 -11.72
CA VAL A 87 3.02 2.39 -11.04
C VAL A 87 3.00 2.19 -9.52
N LYS A 88 3.89 2.88 -8.81
CA LYS A 88 3.88 2.95 -7.36
C LYS A 88 2.80 3.94 -6.93
N TYR A 89 1.91 3.54 -6.03
CA TYR A 89 0.86 4.42 -5.51
C TYR A 89 1.05 4.69 -4.02
N ARG A 90 0.48 5.83 -3.59
CA ARG A 90 0.32 6.25 -2.21
C ARG A 90 -1.17 6.44 -1.91
N MET A 91 -1.64 5.74 -0.89
CA MET A 91 -2.92 5.99 -0.22
C MET A 91 -2.63 6.69 1.10
N SER A 92 -3.29 7.81 1.40
CA SER A 92 -3.19 8.47 2.71
C SER A 92 -4.56 8.85 3.22
N PHE A 93 -4.76 8.77 4.53
CA PHE A 93 -5.98 9.22 5.20
C PHE A 93 -5.71 9.43 6.69
N GLU A 94 -6.54 10.21 7.35
CA GLU A 94 -6.58 10.26 8.81
C GLU A 94 -7.73 9.40 9.32
N SER A 95 -7.47 8.65 10.39
CA SER A 95 -8.49 7.82 11.03
C SER A 95 -8.51 8.02 12.54
N ARG A 96 -9.68 7.80 13.14
CA ARG A 96 -9.90 7.70 14.58
C ARG A 96 -10.91 6.60 14.87
N ALA A 97 -10.62 5.77 15.85
CA ALA A 97 -11.51 4.74 16.35
C ALA A 97 -12.07 5.13 17.72
N ASP A 98 -13.39 5.02 17.89
CA ASP A 98 -14.07 5.30 19.15
C ASP A 98 -14.77 4.03 19.68
N GLY A 99 -15.02 3.99 21.00
CA GLY A 99 -15.79 2.92 21.65
C GLY A 99 -15.09 1.56 21.77
N ILE A 100 -13.77 1.52 21.58
CA ILE A 100 -12.91 0.33 21.73
C ILE A 100 -11.64 0.66 22.52
N GLU A 101 -10.84 -0.36 22.85
CA GLU A 101 -9.45 -0.15 23.26
C GLU A 101 -8.61 0.39 22.09
N THR A 102 -7.69 1.29 22.41
CA THR A 102 -6.85 2.01 21.43
C THR A 102 -5.39 1.90 21.83
N ILE A 103 -4.46 2.15 20.91
CA ILE A 103 -3.03 2.05 21.18
C ILE A 103 -2.56 3.05 22.24
N GLU A 104 -3.28 4.17 22.39
CA GLU A 104 -3.05 5.17 23.43
C GLU A 104 -3.41 4.65 24.83
N THR A 105 -4.41 3.77 24.94
CA THR A 105 -4.87 3.20 26.22
C THR A 105 -4.31 1.79 26.48
N ASN A 106 -3.97 1.06 25.42
CA ASN A 106 -3.42 -0.29 25.44
C ASN A 106 -2.31 -0.39 24.37
N PRO A 107 -1.05 -0.05 24.72
CA PRO A 107 0.07 -0.08 23.79
C PRO A 107 0.38 -1.45 23.18
N ASP A 108 -0.09 -2.55 23.78
CA ASP A 108 0.09 -3.90 23.24
C ASP A 108 -0.71 -4.13 21.96
N LEU A 109 -1.68 -3.26 21.66
CA LEU A 109 -2.39 -3.27 20.38
C LEU A 109 -1.46 -3.09 19.16
N LYS A 110 -0.24 -2.57 19.36
CA LYS A 110 0.79 -2.51 18.31
C LYS A 110 1.13 -3.87 17.70
N HIS A 111 0.94 -4.96 18.45
CA HIS A 111 1.21 -6.33 17.98
C HIS A 111 0.13 -6.87 17.03
N PHE A 112 -1.00 -6.16 16.89
CA PHE A 112 -2.10 -6.53 15.99
C PHE A 112 -2.17 -5.68 14.72
N LEU A 113 -1.22 -4.77 14.51
CA LEU A 113 -1.20 -3.82 13.37
C LEU A 113 -1.28 -4.49 12.00
N ILE A 114 -0.79 -5.73 11.91
CA ILE A 114 -0.87 -6.55 10.70
C ILE A 114 -1.64 -7.84 11.00
N GLY A 115 -2.77 -8.03 10.32
CA GLY A 115 -3.29 -9.33 9.90
C GLY A 115 -3.76 -10.35 10.94
N ARG A 116 -4.07 -9.98 12.19
CA ARG A 116 -4.56 -10.96 13.19
C ARG A 116 -5.94 -10.69 13.76
N GLU A 117 -6.44 -9.47 13.71
CA GLU A 117 -7.64 -9.12 14.45
C GLU A 117 -8.68 -8.40 13.59
N GLN A 118 -9.62 -9.18 13.03
CA GLN A 118 -10.75 -8.64 12.27
C GLN A 118 -11.78 -7.92 13.16
N ARG A 119 -11.72 -8.12 14.48
CA ARG A 119 -12.60 -7.46 15.43
C ARG A 119 -12.24 -5.99 15.63
N LEU A 120 -10.98 -5.61 15.41
CA LEU A 120 -10.52 -4.22 15.45
C LEU A 120 -10.87 -3.49 14.15
N PRO A 121 -11.04 -2.16 14.20
CA PRO A 121 -11.13 -1.35 13.00
C PRO A 121 -9.95 -1.61 12.10
N ASN A 122 -10.20 -1.68 10.80
CA ASN A 122 -9.17 -2.00 9.83
C ASN A 122 -9.51 -1.46 8.44
N ARG A 123 -8.51 -1.54 7.57
CA ARG A 123 -8.66 -1.29 6.13
C ARG A 123 -8.20 -2.49 5.32
N GLU A 124 -8.75 -2.61 4.13
CA GLU A 124 -8.37 -3.63 3.16
C GLU A 124 -8.28 -3.03 1.75
N TYR A 125 -7.36 -3.58 0.95
CA TYR A 125 -7.20 -3.25 -0.47
C TYR A 125 -7.51 -4.47 -1.32
N TYR A 126 -8.48 -4.30 -2.21
CA TYR A 126 -8.86 -5.27 -3.22
C TYR A 126 -8.35 -4.81 -4.57
N PHE A 127 -7.78 -5.72 -5.35
CA PHE A 127 -7.33 -5.46 -6.70
C PHE A 127 -8.14 -6.29 -7.68
N LEU A 128 -8.57 -5.65 -8.76
CA LEU A 128 -9.41 -6.24 -9.80
C LEU A 128 -8.72 -6.12 -11.15
N ASP A 129 -8.92 -7.10 -12.03
CA ASP A 129 -8.52 -7.02 -13.44
C ASP A 129 -9.49 -6.16 -14.27
N ALA A 130 -9.25 -6.07 -15.58
CA ALA A 130 -10.06 -5.29 -16.51
C ALA A 130 -11.50 -5.82 -16.62
N GLU A 131 -11.73 -7.09 -16.32
CA GLU A 131 -13.04 -7.75 -16.27
C GLU A 131 -13.69 -7.67 -14.88
N MET A 132 -13.17 -6.83 -13.98
CA MET A 132 -13.65 -6.65 -12.60
C MET A 132 -13.54 -7.91 -11.73
N LYS A 133 -12.68 -8.86 -12.09
CA LYS A 133 -12.43 -10.06 -11.29
C LYS A 133 -11.25 -9.86 -10.35
N PRO A 134 -11.26 -10.50 -9.17
CA PRO A 134 -10.19 -10.28 -8.19
C PRO A 134 -8.85 -10.88 -8.64
N VAL A 135 -7.75 -10.12 -8.47
CA VAL A 135 -6.37 -10.53 -8.77
C VAL A 135 -5.45 -10.51 -7.54
N GLY A 136 -4.38 -11.32 -7.55
CA GLY A 136 -3.50 -11.52 -6.40
C GLY A 136 -3.98 -12.63 -5.47
N VAL A 137 -3.63 -12.58 -4.18
CA VAL A 137 -4.05 -13.60 -3.20
C VAL A 137 -5.52 -13.37 -2.86
N GLN A 138 -6.42 -14.11 -3.53
CA GLN A 138 -7.88 -13.98 -3.40
C GLN A 138 -8.41 -12.56 -3.68
N GLY A 139 -7.76 -11.83 -4.60
CA GLY A 139 -8.17 -10.45 -4.89
C GLY A 139 -7.61 -9.39 -3.94
N LYS A 140 -6.83 -9.78 -2.93
CA LYS A 140 -6.36 -8.87 -1.90
C LYS A 140 -4.86 -8.64 -1.98
N ARG A 141 -4.41 -7.50 -1.44
CA ARG A 141 -2.99 -7.26 -1.11
C ARG A 141 -2.47 -8.39 -0.23
N SER A 142 -1.21 -8.79 -0.40
CA SER A 142 -0.54 -9.73 0.50
C SER A 142 -0.68 -9.21 1.94
N LEU A 143 -1.40 -9.97 2.77
CA LEU A 143 -1.79 -9.62 4.14
C LEU A 143 -2.67 -8.36 4.21
N SER A 144 -3.91 -8.59 3.79
CA SER A 144 -4.91 -7.60 3.42
C SER A 144 -5.53 -6.75 4.51
N ILE A 145 -5.21 -6.98 5.78
CA ILE A 145 -5.91 -6.35 6.91
C ILE A 145 -4.89 -5.58 7.74
N HIS A 146 -4.94 -4.25 7.62
CA HIS A 146 -4.15 -3.35 8.47
C HIS A 146 -5.09 -2.70 9.48
N THR A 147 -4.86 -2.96 10.77
CA THR A 147 -5.73 -2.41 11.82
C THR A 147 -5.50 -0.92 12.01
N LEU A 148 -6.54 -0.23 12.49
CA LEU A 148 -6.57 1.21 12.76
C LEU A 148 -6.93 1.46 14.25
N PRO A 149 -6.14 0.98 15.22
CA PRO A 149 -6.50 1.00 16.64
C PRO A 149 -6.18 2.35 17.31
N PHE A 150 -6.45 3.48 16.67
CA PHE A 150 -6.02 4.80 17.14
C PHE A 150 -7.20 5.60 17.72
N GLY A 151 -7.14 5.94 19.00
CA GLY A 151 -8.18 6.74 19.67
C GLY A 151 -8.09 8.24 19.39
N LYS A 152 -6.94 8.67 18.85
CA LYS A 152 -6.74 10.02 18.33
C LYS A 152 -6.68 9.99 16.80
N TRP A 153 -6.89 11.15 16.19
CA TRP A 153 -6.64 11.29 14.75
C TRP A 153 -5.20 10.90 14.44
N HIS A 154 -5.06 9.84 13.64
CA HIS A 154 -3.78 9.33 13.22
C HIS A 154 -3.71 9.33 11.70
N GLU A 155 -2.66 9.96 11.16
CA GLU A 155 -2.34 9.90 9.74
C GLU A 155 -1.78 8.53 9.39
N THR A 156 -2.42 7.88 8.44
CA THR A 156 -1.99 6.60 7.89
C THR A 156 -1.63 6.79 6.44
N GLU A 157 -0.48 6.25 6.06
CA GLU A 157 -0.03 6.21 4.67
C GLU A 157 0.20 4.75 4.25
N ASP A 158 -0.12 4.40 3.02
CA ASP A 158 0.26 3.11 2.42
C ASP A 158 0.92 3.36 1.08
N VAL A 159 2.14 2.84 0.92
CA VAL A 159 2.87 2.87 -0.34
C VAL A 159 3.00 1.45 -0.87
N PHE A 160 2.52 1.22 -2.09
CA PHE A 160 2.44 -0.11 -2.69
C PHE A 160 2.47 -0.08 -4.21
N TYR A 161 2.75 -1.26 -4.79
CA TYR A 161 2.42 -1.55 -6.18
C TYR A 161 1.18 -2.44 -6.22
N PRO A 162 0.25 -2.20 -7.16
CA PRO A 162 -0.76 -3.19 -7.47
C PRO A 162 -0.10 -4.51 -7.92
N PRO A 163 -0.74 -5.66 -7.66
CA PRO A 163 -0.28 -6.96 -8.15
C PRO A 163 -0.36 -6.99 -9.69
N ALA A 164 0.35 -7.95 -10.30
CA ALA A 164 0.33 -8.12 -11.75
C ALA A 164 -1.11 -8.25 -12.28
N LYS A 165 -1.40 -7.59 -13.41
CA LYS A 165 -2.71 -7.54 -14.09
C LYS A 165 -3.80 -6.73 -13.37
N ALA A 166 -3.51 -6.09 -12.24
CA ALA A 166 -4.47 -5.19 -11.63
C ALA A 166 -4.74 -3.98 -12.52
N ALA A 167 -6.02 -3.76 -12.82
CA ALA A 167 -6.52 -2.60 -13.56
C ALA A 167 -7.33 -1.67 -12.66
N PHE A 168 -7.87 -2.17 -11.54
CA PHE A 168 -8.59 -1.36 -10.55
C PHE A 168 -8.17 -1.71 -9.12
N ILE A 169 -8.31 -0.73 -8.23
CA ILE A 169 -8.25 -0.91 -6.78
C ILE A 169 -9.60 -0.55 -6.16
N GLN A 170 -10.00 -1.30 -5.15
CA GLN A 170 -11.15 -1.00 -4.30
C GLN A 170 -10.68 -0.98 -2.84
N VAL A 171 -10.93 0.14 -2.15
CA VAL A 171 -10.59 0.28 -0.72
C VAL A 171 -11.80 -0.12 0.10
N ALA A 172 -11.56 -0.83 1.20
CA ALA A 172 -12.58 -1.09 2.20
C ALA A 172 -12.12 -0.60 3.57
N PHE A 173 -13.05 -0.04 4.34
CA PHE A 173 -12.87 0.26 5.75
C PHE A 173 -13.88 -0.54 6.56
N ASN A 174 -13.45 -1.02 7.71
CA ASN A 174 -14.25 -1.80 8.63
C ASN A 174 -14.14 -1.17 10.02
N ALA A 175 -15.28 -0.88 10.66
CA ALA A 175 -15.30 -0.37 12.03
C ALA A 175 -14.93 -1.43 13.08
N GLY A 176 -14.79 -2.70 12.68
CA GLY A 176 -14.62 -3.81 13.60
C GLY A 176 -15.98 -4.33 14.08
N SER A 177 -15.94 -5.34 14.95
CA SER A 177 -17.14 -6.09 15.36
C SER A 177 -17.55 -5.86 16.82
N PHE A 178 -16.89 -4.96 17.55
CA PHE A 178 -17.31 -4.63 18.91
C PHE A 178 -18.58 -3.79 18.89
N GLU A 179 -19.47 -4.01 19.86
CA GLU A 179 -20.81 -3.41 19.90
C GLU A 179 -20.81 -1.88 19.89
N LYS A 180 -19.78 -1.25 20.46
CA LYS A 180 -19.64 0.21 20.52
C LYS A 180 -18.61 0.76 19.53
N ALA A 181 -18.02 -0.08 18.67
CA ALA A 181 -16.98 0.34 17.77
C ALA A 181 -17.50 1.27 16.68
N SER A 182 -16.81 2.39 16.52
CA SER A 182 -16.92 3.22 15.34
C SER A 182 -15.55 3.59 14.79
N LEU A 183 -15.52 3.85 13.49
CA LEU A 183 -14.34 4.31 12.78
C LEU A 183 -14.70 5.58 12.01
N LEU A 184 -13.91 6.62 12.21
CA LEU A 184 -14.01 7.88 11.51
C LEU A 184 -12.83 8.01 10.56
N ILE A 185 -13.10 8.37 9.31
CA ILE A 185 -12.10 8.55 8.26
C ILE A 185 -12.25 9.94 7.64
N ARG A 186 -11.12 10.61 7.37
CA ARG A 186 -11.07 11.89 6.64
C ARG A 186 -9.76 12.04 5.87
N LYS A 187 -9.66 13.11 5.09
CA LYS A 187 -8.46 13.45 4.30
C LYS A 187 -7.97 12.29 3.40
N LEU A 188 -8.92 11.52 2.85
CA LEU A 188 -8.61 10.39 1.98
C LEU A 188 -8.03 10.90 0.67
N LYS A 189 -6.85 10.38 0.31
CA LYS A 189 -6.11 10.75 -0.88
C LYS A 189 -5.45 9.53 -1.50
N PHE A 190 -5.63 9.36 -2.81
CA PHE A 190 -5.01 8.29 -3.59
C PHE A 190 -4.32 8.87 -4.82
N THR A 191 -2.99 8.74 -4.86
CA THR A 191 -2.16 9.36 -5.89
C THR A 191 -0.98 8.46 -6.26
N PRO A 192 -0.36 8.62 -7.45
CA PRO A 192 0.96 8.07 -7.69
C PRO A 192 1.95 8.51 -6.61
N ALA A 193 2.78 7.59 -6.14
CA ALA A 193 3.82 7.91 -5.18
C ALA A 193 4.94 8.71 -5.86
N ALA A 194 5.52 9.67 -5.13
CA ALA A 194 6.73 10.35 -5.57
C ALA A 194 7.86 9.35 -5.80
N ASP A 195 8.74 9.64 -6.76
CA ASP A 195 9.95 8.86 -6.96
C ASP A 195 10.93 9.11 -5.80
N GLU A 196 11.22 8.06 -5.04
CA GLU A 196 12.15 8.08 -3.92
C GLU A 196 13.54 7.57 -4.32
N GLY A 197 13.79 7.34 -5.62
CA GLY A 197 15.03 6.75 -6.13
C GLY A 197 15.18 5.27 -5.80
N ALA A 198 14.07 4.58 -5.53
CA ALA A 198 14.04 3.15 -5.24
C ALA A 198 12.77 2.52 -5.83
N LEU A 199 12.90 1.29 -6.33
CA LEU A 199 11.79 0.49 -6.84
C LEU A 199 10.98 -0.10 -5.68
N ASN A 200 11.61 -0.58 -4.61
CA ASN A 200 10.85 -1.08 -3.46
C ASN A 200 10.11 0.04 -2.72
N CYS A 201 9.07 -0.32 -1.98
CA CYS A 201 8.32 0.62 -1.15
C CYS A 201 9.00 0.84 0.20
N ASN A 202 8.84 2.06 0.74
CA ASN A 202 9.32 2.46 2.06
C ASN A 202 10.80 2.11 2.33
N PRO A 203 11.74 2.51 1.46
CA PRO A 203 13.12 2.04 1.50
C PRO A 203 13.89 2.42 2.77
N ALA A 204 13.51 3.51 3.43
CA ALA A 204 14.18 4.03 4.62
C ALA A 204 13.23 4.15 5.83
N PHE A 205 12.10 3.44 5.80
CA PHE A 205 11.13 3.35 6.91
C PHE A 205 10.60 4.70 7.44
N LYS A 206 10.61 5.76 6.61
CA LYS A 206 10.24 7.12 7.00
C LYS A 206 8.76 7.31 7.31
N LEU A 207 7.92 6.35 6.92
CA LEU A 207 6.48 6.39 7.15
C LEU A 207 6.07 6.07 8.62
N GLY A 208 7.04 5.76 9.47
CA GLY A 208 6.86 5.63 10.92
C GLY A 208 6.63 4.21 11.43
N LYS A 209 6.69 4.06 12.76
CA LYS A 209 6.73 2.76 13.47
C LYS A 209 5.47 1.90 13.39
N TYR A 210 4.37 2.46 12.88
CA TYR A 210 3.10 1.76 12.68
C TYR A 210 2.82 1.45 11.22
N ASN A 211 3.79 1.71 10.33
CA ASN A 211 3.62 1.64 8.90
C ASN A 211 4.48 0.55 8.25
N TYR A 212 3.83 -0.56 7.90
CA TYR A 212 4.48 -1.72 7.29
C TYR A 212 4.38 -1.73 5.76
N SER A 213 4.22 -0.55 5.14
CA SER A 213 4.18 -0.44 3.67
C SER A 213 5.39 -1.10 3.03
N GLY A 214 5.13 -1.96 2.05
CA GLY A 214 6.17 -2.71 1.35
C GLY A 214 6.70 -3.93 2.11
N TRP A 215 6.26 -4.19 3.35
CA TRP A 215 6.77 -5.26 4.22
C TRP A 215 5.64 -5.95 4.99
N PRO A 216 4.73 -6.65 4.29
CA PRO A 216 3.50 -7.12 4.89
C PRO A 216 3.68 -8.32 5.84
N GLU A 217 4.81 -9.05 5.80
CA GLU A 217 4.92 -10.36 6.45
C GLU A 217 4.88 -10.33 8.00
N MET A 218 3.80 -10.86 8.58
CA MET A 218 3.48 -10.77 10.02
C MET A 218 4.41 -11.48 11.00
N TYR A 219 4.99 -12.62 10.64
CA TYR A 219 5.50 -13.55 11.65
C TYR A 219 6.89 -13.19 12.20
N SER A 220 7.59 -12.29 11.51
CA SER A 220 8.95 -11.91 11.86
C SER A 220 9.25 -10.42 11.69
N ALA A 221 8.32 -9.63 11.14
CA ALA A 221 8.49 -8.20 10.91
C ALA A 221 8.16 -7.38 12.16
N ASN A 222 9.12 -6.58 12.62
CA ASN A 222 8.91 -5.60 13.69
C ASN A 222 9.66 -4.31 13.39
N PHE A 223 9.18 -3.21 13.98
CA PHE A 223 9.95 -1.98 14.04
C PHE A 223 10.63 -1.84 15.41
N VAL A 224 11.91 -1.50 15.38
CA VAL A 224 12.74 -1.27 16.57
C VAL A 224 13.25 0.16 16.52
N GLU A 225 13.16 0.87 17.64
CA GLU A 225 13.73 2.21 17.78
C GLU A 225 15.07 2.13 18.51
N MET A 226 16.13 2.66 17.90
CA MET A 226 17.47 2.73 18.48
C MET A 226 18.03 4.13 18.22
N ASP A 227 18.50 4.81 19.26
CA ASP A 227 19.05 6.17 19.17
C ASP A 227 18.14 7.18 18.44
N GLY A 228 16.82 7.08 18.66
CA GLY A 228 15.82 7.94 18.03
C GLY A 228 15.59 7.67 16.54
N LYS A 229 16.18 6.61 15.99
CA LYS A 229 15.97 6.14 14.62
C LYS A 229 15.13 4.87 14.60
N LEU A 230 14.34 4.75 13.54
CA LEU A 230 13.50 3.58 13.31
C LEU A 230 14.21 2.58 12.41
N PHE A 231 14.20 1.32 12.80
CA PHE A 231 14.75 0.22 12.04
C PHE A 231 13.70 -0.89 11.86
N PHE A 232 13.84 -1.64 10.78
CA PHE A 232 12.97 -2.75 10.45
C PHE A 232 13.67 -4.09 10.66
N GLU A 233 13.05 -4.99 11.38
CA GLU A 233 13.59 -6.29 11.74
C GLU A 233 12.77 -7.40 11.10
N GLY A 234 13.39 -8.18 10.20
CA GLY A 234 12.83 -9.42 9.65
C GLY A 234 11.67 -9.29 8.66
N GLY A 235 11.41 -10.35 7.88
CA GLY A 235 10.24 -10.48 7.01
C GLY A 235 10.53 -10.33 5.51
N SER A 236 9.52 -10.60 4.69
CA SER A 236 9.54 -10.44 3.24
C SER A 236 8.72 -9.23 2.81
N GLY A 237 9.29 -8.50 1.86
CA GLY A 237 8.66 -7.36 1.23
C GLY A 237 7.62 -7.74 0.17
N GLU A 238 6.86 -6.74 -0.25
CA GLU A 238 5.93 -6.87 -1.37
C GLU A 238 6.67 -6.99 -2.71
N PRO A 239 6.08 -7.70 -3.69
CA PRO A 239 6.61 -7.71 -5.04
C PRO A 239 6.50 -6.32 -5.69
N PHE A 240 7.60 -5.78 -6.20
CA PHE A 240 7.67 -4.58 -7.03
C PHE A 240 8.04 -4.94 -8.48
N PRO A 241 7.59 -4.17 -9.48
CA PRO A 241 7.89 -4.42 -10.89
C PRO A 241 9.39 -4.25 -11.19
N ILE A 242 9.88 -5.07 -12.10
CA ILE A 242 11.19 -4.93 -12.74
C ILE A 242 10.92 -4.87 -14.25
N SER A 243 11.09 -3.69 -14.82
CA SER A 243 10.60 -3.37 -16.16
C SER A 243 11.56 -3.77 -17.28
N GLU A 244 12.88 -3.83 -17.04
CA GLU A 244 13.87 -4.01 -18.12
C GLU A 244 14.95 -5.04 -17.78
N PRO A 245 15.39 -5.85 -18.76
CA PRO A 245 16.62 -6.62 -18.63
C PRO A 245 17.80 -5.66 -18.43
N GLY A 246 18.64 -5.92 -17.43
CA GLY A 246 19.77 -5.04 -17.16
C GLY A 246 20.51 -5.37 -15.88
N GLU A 247 21.55 -4.58 -15.63
CA GLU A 247 22.17 -4.51 -14.31
C GLU A 247 21.33 -3.61 -13.41
N TYR A 248 21.15 -4.05 -12.17
CA TYR A 248 20.48 -3.34 -11.09
C TYR A 248 21.44 -3.31 -9.91
N HIS A 249 21.15 -2.45 -8.93
CA HIS A 249 21.88 -2.45 -7.68
C HIS A 249 20.94 -2.50 -6.49
N ILE A 250 21.39 -3.19 -5.44
CA ILE A 250 20.77 -3.16 -4.13
C ILE A 250 21.72 -2.43 -3.18
N PHE A 251 21.23 -1.40 -2.50
CA PHE A 251 21.88 -0.78 -1.35
C PHE A 251 21.21 -1.29 -0.08
N ALA A 252 21.99 -1.68 0.91
CA ALA A 252 21.50 -2.12 2.21
C ALA A 252 22.33 -1.53 3.34
N LYS A 253 21.65 -0.92 4.30
CA LYS A 253 22.22 -0.37 5.53
C LYS A 253 21.51 -0.99 6.72
N GLY A 254 22.28 -1.47 7.69
CA GLY A 254 21.72 -2.15 8.85
C GLY A 254 22.76 -2.85 9.68
N ILE A 255 22.28 -3.58 10.69
CA ILE A 255 23.09 -4.26 11.69
C ILE A 255 22.79 -5.77 11.60
N PRO A 256 23.80 -6.60 11.29
CA PRO A 256 23.68 -8.06 11.44
C PRO A 256 23.33 -8.45 12.88
N LYS A 257 22.44 -9.42 13.06
CA LYS A 257 22.21 -10.02 14.37
C LYS A 257 23.35 -10.97 14.71
N ASN A 258 23.81 -10.94 15.96
CA ASN A 258 24.95 -11.73 16.42
C ASN A 258 24.78 -13.23 16.13
N GLY A 259 25.84 -13.85 15.61
CA GLY A 259 25.98 -15.32 15.52
C GLY A 259 25.34 -15.99 14.30
N GLU A 260 24.60 -15.27 13.47
CA GLU A 260 23.94 -15.84 12.28
C GLU A 260 24.26 -15.05 11.02
N LYS A 261 24.19 -15.72 9.85
CA LYS A 261 24.42 -15.07 8.57
C LYS A 261 23.27 -14.11 8.25
N ALA A 262 23.55 -12.81 8.35
CA ALA A 262 22.65 -11.74 7.95
C ALA A 262 22.58 -11.63 6.42
N ALA A 263 21.38 -11.39 5.89
CA ALA A 263 21.20 -11.19 4.46
C ALA A 263 19.94 -10.38 4.16
N ILE A 264 20.08 -9.44 3.24
CA ILE A 264 18.97 -8.88 2.47
C ILE A 264 19.00 -9.57 1.10
N GLY A 265 18.01 -10.41 0.84
CA GLY A 265 17.83 -11.14 -0.40
C GLY A 265 16.91 -10.40 -1.38
N ILE A 266 17.16 -10.58 -2.66
CA ILE A 266 16.22 -10.28 -3.74
C ILE A 266 15.79 -11.58 -4.42
N GLU A 267 14.48 -11.79 -4.48
CA GLU A 267 13.83 -12.97 -5.07
C GLU A 267 13.03 -12.52 -6.30
N PHE A 268 13.27 -13.17 -7.44
CA PHE A 268 12.64 -12.83 -8.72
C PHE A 268 11.39 -13.64 -9.00
N MET A 269 10.46 -13.04 -9.74
CA MET A 269 9.20 -13.66 -10.17
C MET A 269 8.93 -13.40 -11.64
N ASP A 270 8.28 -14.37 -12.27
CA ASP A 270 7.78 -14.24 -13.64
C ASP A 270 6.51 -13.38 -13.74
N ALA A 271 5.95 -13.25 -14.94
CA ALA A 271 4.72 -12.50 -15.22
C ALA A 271 3.49 -13.05 -14.47
N GLN A 272 3.54 -14.30 -14.01
CA GLN A 272 2.48 -14.97 -13.29
C GLN A 272 2.68 -14.87 -11.76
N GLY A 273 3.75 -14.21 -11.30
CA GLY A 273 4.09 -14.09 -9.88
C GLY A 273 4.72 -15.36 -9.29
N LYS A 274 5.12 -16.32 -10.14
CA LYS A 274 5.81 -17.53 -9.68
C LYS A 274 7.29 -17.24 -9.48
N GLY A 275 7.83 -17.71 -8.35
CA GLY A 275 9.24 -17.58 -8.03
C GLY A 275 10.15 -18.23 -9.08
N MET A 276 11.23 -17.54 -9.42
CA MET A 276 12.23 -17.98 -10.40
C MET A 276 13.51 -18.47 -9.71
N LYS A 277 14.30 -19.29 -10.41
CA LYS A 277 15.65 -19.64 -9.94
C LYS A 277 16.58 -18.43 -10.09
N GLY A 278 17.46 -18.26 -9.12
CA GLY A 278 18.35 -17.10 -9.01
C GLY A 278 17.88 -16.17 -7.91
N SER A 279 18.80 -15.82 -7.01
CA SER A 279 18.61 -14.78 -6.00
C SER A 279 19.96 -14.09 -5.82
N SER A 280 19.92 -12.81 -5.50
CA SER A 280 21.11 -12.09 -5.04
C SER A 280 20.90 -11.71 -3.58
N SER A 281 21.97 -11.64 -2.82
CA SER A 281 21.89 -11.22 -1.42
C SER A 281 23.08 -10.37 -1.05
N VAL A 282 22.82 -9.36 -0.23
CA VAL A 282 23.86 -8.52 0.37
C VAL A 282 23.77 -8.60 1.88
N GLU A 283 24.91 -8.72 2.53
CA GLU A 283 24.99 -8.63 4.00
C GLU A 283 24.99 -7.14 4.39
N PRO A 284 23.97 -6.63 5.09
CA PRO A 284 23.87 -5.21 5.40
C PRO A 284 24.99 -4.76 6.34
N LYS A 285 25.47 -3.52 6.17
CA LYS A 285 26.51 -2.91 7.01
C LYS A 285 26.03 -1.58 7.61
N PRO A 286 26.55 -1.15 8.79
CA PRO A 286 26.18 0.12 9.40
C PRO A 286 26.46 1.34 8.50
N GLU A 287 27.56 1.31 7.74
CA GLU A 287 27.93 2.35 6.78
C GLU A 287 27.16 2.25 5.44
N GLY A 288 26.42 1.16 5.23
CA GLY A 288 25.76 0.84 3.98
C GLY A 288 26.67 0.10 3.00
N VAL A 289 26.08 -0.78 2.21
CA VAL A 289 26.79 -1.55 1.17
C VAL A 289 25.94 -1.67 -0.08
N SER A 290 26.59 -1.63 -1.24
CA SER A 290 25.94 -1.83 -2.53
C SER A 290 26.43 -3.10 -3.20
N LEU A 291 25.51 -3.81 -3.86
CA LEU A 291 25.80 -4.95 -4.72
C LEU A 291 25.09 -4.78 -6.05
N ASN A 292 25.84 -4.86 -7.15
CA ASN A 292 25.25 -4.95 -8.48
C ASN A 292 24.80 -6.39 -8.74
N PHE A 293 23.66 -6.55 -9.40
CA PHE A 293 23.14 -7.85 -9.80
C PHE A 293 22.46 -7.75 -11.16
N LYS A 294 22.35 -8.89 -11.84
CA LYS A 294 21.62 -9.01 -13.10
C LYS A 294 20.26 -9.62 -12.85
N VAL A 295 19.24 -9.06 -13.48
CA VAL A 295 17.89 -9.62 -13.47
C VAL A 295 17.87 -10.86 -14.39
N PRO A 296 17.40 -12.02 -13.91
CA PRO A 296 17.24 -13.21 -14.76
C PRO A 296 16.30 -12.95 -15.94
N GLU A 297 16.58 -13.56 -17.09
CA GLU A 297 15.71 -13.48 -18.26
C GLU A 297 14.28 -13.97 -17.92
N GLY A 298 13.28 -13.20 -18.31
CA GLY A 298 11.87 -13.51 -18.06
C GLY A 298 11.31 -12.99 -16.73
N ALA A 299 12.15 -12.47 -15.83
CA ALA A 299 11.67 -11.85 -14.60
C ALA A 299 10.87 -10.58 -14.90
N LYS A 300 9.77 -10.38 -14.17
CA LYS A 300 8.88 -9.22 -14.27
C LYS A 300 8.68 -8.50 -12.95
N ARG A 301 8.92 -9.19 -11.84
CA ARG A 301 8.85 -8.60 -10.50
C ARG A 301 9.98 -9.15 -9.65
N ALA A 302 10.28 -8.45 -8.56
CA ALA A 302 11.07 -8.99 -7.47
C ALA A 302 10.47 -8.59 -6.14
N LYS A 303 10.86 -9.29 -5.08
CA LYS A 303 10.59 -8.90 -3.70
C LYS A 303 11.88 -8.98 -2.90
N LEU A 304 11.89 -8.25 -1.79
CA LEU A 304 12.96 -8.33 -0.81
C LEU A 304 12.64 -9.37 0.26
N SER A 305 13.67 -9.95 0.85
CA SER A 305 13.59 -10.69 2.10
C SER A 305 14.72 -10.27 3.04
N SER A 306 14.40 -10.09 4.31
CA SER A 306 15.36 -9.77 5.37
C SER A 306 15.51 -10.96 6.31
N ARG A 307 16.75 -11.40 6.50
CA ARG A 307 17.10 -12.50 7.42
C ARG A 307 18.20 -12.03 8.37
N ASN A 308 17.99 -12.25 9.66
CA ASN A 308 18.99 -12.09 10.71
C ASN A 308 19.68 -10.72 10.72
N CYS A 309 18.94 -9.66 10.41
CA CYS A 309 19.44 -8.28 10.47
C CYS A 309 18.34 -7.31 10.88
N ILE A 310 18.80 -6.15 11.34
CA ILE A 310 17.99 -4.97 11.65
C ILE A 310 18.34 -3.92 10.58
N VAL A 311 17.37 -3.56 9.76
CA VAL A 311 17.55 -2.77 8.54
C VAL A 311 17.22 -1.31 8.82
N GLU A 312 18.18 -0.42 8.54
CA GLU A 312 17.94 1.04 8.55
C GLU A 312 17.42 1.51 7.20
N GLU A 313 17.96 0.93 6.12
CA GLU A 313 17.61 1.31 4.75
C GLU A 313 17.89 0.17 3.77
N VAL A 314 17.00 -0.03 2.82
CA VAL A 314 17.19 -0.93 1.69
C VAL A 314 16.57 -0.33 0.44
N ARG A 315 17.38 -0.21 -0.62
CA ARG A 315 16.98 0.35 -1.92
C ARG A 315 17.36 -0.58 -3.04
N VAL A 316 16.43 -0.82 -3.94
CA VAL A 316 16.69 -1.47 -5.23
C VAL A 316 16.47 -0.44 -6.33
N ALA A 317 17.40 -0.28 -7.25
CA ALA A 317 17.24 0.63 -8.39
C ALA A 317 17.93 0.10 -9.65
N PRO A 318 17.52 0.57 -10.86
CA PRO A 318 18.21 0.25 -12.10
C PRO A 318 19.69 0.68 -12.08
N GLY A 319 20.54 -0.04 -12.80
CA GLY A 319 21.96 0.30 -12.96
C GLY A 319 22.13 1.63 -13.69
N GLY A 320 23.10 2.45 -13.24
CA GLY A 320 23.33 3.80 -13.77
C GLY A 320 22.47 4.90 -13.14
N SER A 321 21.45 4.55 -12.35
CA SER A 321 20.90 5.49 -11.38
C SER A 321 21.98 5.73 -10.32
N THR A 322 22.50 6.95 -10.25
CA THR A 322 23.32 7.35 -9.11
C THR A 322 22.41 7.26 -7.90
N ALA A 323 22.67 6.31 -7.00
CA ALA A 323 22.15 6.39 -5.66
C ALA A 323 22.39 7.82 -5.19
N VAL A 324 21.32 8.57 -4.92
CA VAL A 324 21.44 9.85 -4.24
C VAL A 324 22.11 9.48 -2.93
N SER A 325 23.42 9.68 -2.86
CA SER A 325 24.18 9.53 -1.62
C SER A 325 23.40 10.35 -0.61
N PRO A 326 22.92 9.77 0.50
CA PRO A 326 22.11 10.50 1.44
C PRO A 326 22.89 11.76 1.76
N GLU A 327 22.30 12.92 1.44
CA GLU A 327 22.91 14.21 1.69
C GLU A 327 23.57 14.14 3.05
N LYS A 328 24.87 14.42 3.09
CA LYS A 328 25.54 14.74 4.33
C LYS A 328 24.84 15.99 4.85
N ASN A 329 23.76 15.80 5.61
CA ASN A 329 23.25 16.82 6.51
C ASN A 329 24.42 17.12 7.46
N LYS A 330 25.21 18.12 7.07
CA LYS A 330 26.15 18.75 7.98
C LYS A 330 25.32 19.39 9.09
N PRO A 331 25.79 19.30 10.35
CA PRO A 331 25.10 19.83 11.51
C PRO A 331 24.83 21.34 11.40
#